data_AF-A0A2S9K6Q5-F1
#
_entry.id   AF-A0A2S9K6Q5-F1
#
_cell.length_a   1.000
_cell.length_b   1.000
_cell.length_c   1.000
_cell.angle_alpha   90.00
_cell.angle_beta   90.00
_cell.angle_gamma   90.00
#
_symmetry.space_group_name_H-M   'P 1'
#
loop_
_entity.id
_entity.type
_entity.pdbx_description
1 polymer ?
#
loop_
_entity_poly.entity_id
_entity_poly.type
_entity_poly.pdbx_seq_one_letter_code
_entity_poly.pdbx_strand_id
1 'polypeptide(L)'
;MTDYPAADSLRRCWPWQPRGHAGADLERVAYHEAGHVVLMEWLGLEDVRAEATAIGGLAHMPTSFLETPLPDPPPDESGILAATAAAVCHAGVMAEQIRSGQPWIGPIYYPDQDDFNTSEAMLHTRFGRTSSAGHGYAQRVARHVLEHHWERVQEIAAALVERGEWSAKSTAMERQA
;
A
#
# COMPACT_ATOMS: atom_id res chain seq x y z
N MET A 1 32.11 23.12 -19.82
CA MET A 1 30.68 22.98 -20.17
C MET A 1 30.48 21.53 -20.61
N THR A 2 30.52 20.65 -19.63
CA THR A 2 29.39 19.92 -19.02
C THR A 2 29.10 18.64 -19.78
N ASP A 3 29.79 17.58 -19.35
CA ASP A 3 29.35 16.18 -19.45
C ASP A 3 27.95 16.08 -18.85
N TYR A 4 26.94 16.40 -19.65
CA TYR A 4 25.56 16.13 -19.31
C TYR A 4 25.25 14.70 -19.78
N PRO A 5 24.64 13.83 -18.94
CA PRO A 5 24.32 12.48 -19.35
C PRO A 5 23.49 12.49 -20.63
N ALA A 6 23.86 11.62 -21.57
CA ALA A 6 23.14 11.47 -22.83
C ALA A 6 21.68 11.12 -22.55
N ALA A 7 20.74 11.72 -23.29
CA ALA A 7 19.30 11.63 -22.99
C ALA A 7 18.76 10.19 -22.99
N ASP A 8 19.40 9.29 -23.72
CA ASP A 8 19.14 7.85 -23.78
C ASP A 8 19.69 7.06 -22.58
N SER A 9 20.66 7.63 -21.86
CA SER A 9 21.18 7.09 -20.60
C SER A 9 20.35 7.52 -19.38
N LEU A 10 19.46 8.50 -19.56
CA LEU A 10 18.53 8.95 -18.52
C LEU A 10 17.43 7.89 -18.30
N ARG A 11 17.45 7.23 -17.15
CA ARG A 11 16.31 6.44 -16.67
C ARG A 11 15.15 7.40 -16.35
N ARG A 12 13.89 6.98 -16.58
CA ARG A 12 12.72 7.83 -16.28
C ARG A 12 12.74 8.26 -14.82
N CYS A 13 12.97 9.54 -14.57
CA CYS A 13 12.64 10.17 -13.31
C CYS A 13 11.15 10.48 -13.35
N TRP A 14 10.37 9.85 -12.47
CA TRP A 14 8.97 10.23 -12.32
C TRP A 14 8.85 11.45 -11.40
N PRO A 15 8.18 12.52 -11.85
CA PRO A 15 7.82 13.60 -10.96
C PRO A 15 6.81 13.08 -9.93
N TRP A 16 6.85 13.67 -8.74
CA TRP A 16 5.87 13.38 -7.71
C TRP A 16 4.50 13.90 -8.12
N GLN A 17 3.49 13.04 -8.02
CA GLN A 17 2.09 13.40 -8.09
C GLN A 17 1.67 13.90 -6.69
N PRO A 18 1.12 15.12 -6.55
CA PRO A 18 0.52 15.55 -5.29
C PRO A 18 -0.74 14.73 -5.02
N ARG A 19 -0.96 14.34 -3.77
CA ARG A 19 -2.24 13.77 -3.35
C ARG A 19 -3.31 14.88 -3.33
N GLY A 20 -4.50 14.58 -3.83
CA GLY A 20 -5.65 15.46 -3.64
C GLY A 20 -6.00 15.59 -2.14
N HIS A 21 -6.45 16.77 -1.70
CA HIS A 21 -6.98 16.91 -0.35
C HIS A 21 -8.30 16.15 -0.25
N ALA A 22 -8.39 15.23 0.70
CA ALA A 22 -9.62 14.52 1.01
C ALA A 22 -10.08 14.89 2.41
N GLY A 23 -11.34 15.33 2.53
CA GLY A 23 -11.98 15.56 3.82
C GLY A 23 -12.32 14.25 4.54
N ALA A 24 -13.08 14.37 5.65
CA ALA A 24 -13.67 13.23 6.32
C ALA A 24 -14.62 12.49 5.36
N ASP A 25 -14.32 11.23 5.08
CA ASP A 25 -15.04 10.39 4.12
C ASP A 25 -14.82 8.93 4.53
N LEU A 26 -15.83 8.34 5.17
CA LEU A 26 -15.80 6.94 5.62
C LEU A 26 -15.60 5.98 4.45
N GLU A 27 -16.20 6.27 3.29
CA GLU A 27 -16.08 5.38 2.14
C GLU A 27 -14.64 5.37 1.63
N ARG A 28 -14.02 6.55 1.48
CA ARG A 28 -12.61 6.63 1.11
C ARG A 28 -11.72 5.87 2.10
N VAL A 29 -11.92 6.06 3.40
CA VAL A 29 -11.14 5.37 4.45
C VAL A 29 -11.37 3.85 4.37
N ALA A 30 -12.60 3.38 4.17
CA ALA A 30 -12.88 1.96 4.03
C ALA A 30 -12.13 1.32 2.84
N TYR A 31 -12.08 2.01 1.69
CA TYR A 31 -11.27 1.55 0.55
C TYR A 31 -9.77 1.60 0.83
N HIS A 32 -9.31 2.60 1.58
CA HIS A 32 -7.92 2.72 2.01
C HIS A 32 -7.50 1.48 2.83
N GLU A 33 -8.23 1.17 3.90
CA GLU A 33 -7.91 0.03 4.75
C GLU A 33 -8.09 -1.31 4.04
N ALA A 34 -9.13 -1.44 3.20
CA ALA A 34 -9.32 -2.63 2.36
C ALA A 34 -8.13 -2.87 1.42
N GLY A 35 -7.51 -1.80 0.90
CA GLY A 35 -6.31 -1.89 0.09
C GLY A 35 -5.15 -2.55 0.85
N HIS A 36 -4.88 -2.13 2.08
CA HIS A 36 -3.87 -2.75 2.92
C HIS A 36 -4.17 -4.22 3.18
N VAL A 37 -5.41 -4.55 3.57
CA VAL A 37 -5.81 -5.94 3.84
C VAL A 37 -5.55 -6.84 2.63
N VAL A 38 -6.00 -6.45 1.44
CA VAL A 38 -5.81 -7.28 0.23
C VAL A 38 -4.35 -7.48 -0.11
N LEU A 39 -3.51 -6.45 0.07
CA LEU A 39 -2.09 -6.62 -0.20
C LEU A 39 -1.40 -7.52 0.84
N MET A 40 -1.82 -7.43 2.11
CA MET A 40 -1.35 -8.33 3.16
C MET A 40 -1.77 -9.78 2.90
N GLU A 41 -3.03 -10.02 2.51
CA GLU A 41 -3.52 -11.35 2.08
C GLU A 41 -2.68 -11.88 0.89
N TRP A 42 -2.36 -11.03 -0.09
CA TRP A 42 -1.53 -11.39 -1.25
C TRP A 42 -0.10 -11.79 -0.88
N LEU A 43 0.47 -11.17 0.16
CA LEU A 43 1.77 -11.55 0.72
C LEU A 43 1.72 -12.85 1.55
N GLY A 44 0.53 -13.46 1.68
CA GLY A 44 0.32 -14.68 2.46
C GLY A 44 0.17 -14.43 3.96
N LEU A 45 -0.17 -13.20 4.37
CA LEU A 45 -0.48 -12.90 5.77
C LEU A 45 -1.91 -13.37 6.08
N GLU A 46 -2.01 -14.29 7.03
CA GLU A 46 -3.28 -14.80 7.55
C GLU A 46 -3.75 -13.98 8.76
N ASP A 47 -5.02 -14.07 9.17
CA ASP A 47 -5.55 -13.39 10.37
C ASP A 47 -5.46 -11.84 10.35
N VAL A 48 -5.44 -11.26 9.16
CA VAL A 48 -5.55 -9.81 8.95
C VAL A 48 -6.94 -9.29 9.29
N ARG A 49 -7.01 -8.05 9.79
CA ARG A 49 -8.24 -7.33 10.10
C ARG A 49 -8.09 -5.83 9.85
N ALA A 50 -9.20 -5.13 9.75
CA ALA A 50 -9.21 -3.67 9.60
C ALA A 50 -10.37 -3.03 10.33
N GLU A 51 -10.20 -1.76 10.71
CA GLU A 51 -11.24 -0.89 11.24
C GLU A 51 -11.26 0.44 10.47
N ALA A 52 -12.44 1.02 10.30
CA ALA A 52 -12.61 2.28 9.56
C ALA A 52 -13.67 3.17 10.22
N THR A 53 -13.36 4.47 10.27
CA THR A 53 -14.26 5.54 10.70
C THR A 53 -14.21 6.67 9.69
N ALA A 54 -15.11 7.66 9.83
CA ALA A 54 -15.12 8.82 8.94
C ALA A 54 -13.83 9.67 9.01
N ILE A 55 -13.04 9.54 10.08
CA ILE A 55 -11.85 10.36 10.34
C ILE A 55 -10.52 9.59 10.23
N GLY A 56 -10.57 8.26 10.10
CA GLY A 56 -9.37 7.42 10.02
C GLY A 56 -9.70 5.93 10.13
N GLY A 57 -8.71 5.10 9.84
CA GLY A 57 -8.81 3.64 9.90
C GLY A 57 -7.47 3.03 10.26
N LEU A 58 -7.48 1.72 10.43
CA LEU A 58 -6.27 0.95 10.71
C LEU A 58 -6.41 -0.49 10.20
N ALA A 59 -5.49 -0.89 9.33
CA ALA A 59 -5.27 -2.28 8.96
C ALA A 59 -4.23 -2.91 9.89
N HIS A 60 -4.57 -4.06 10.48
CA HIS A 60 -3.73 -4.74 11.45
C HIS A 60 -2.98 -5.91 10.82
N MET A 61 -1.67 -5.89 11.00
CA MET A 61 -0.82 -7.06 10.80
C MET A 61 -1.11 -8.13 11.86
N PRO A 62 -0.91 -9.42 11.55
CA PRO A 62 -1.20 -10.50 12.50
C PRO A 62 -0.18 -10.50 13.64
N THR A 63 -0.64 -10.67 14.88
CA THR A 63 0.23 -10.64 16.07
C THR A 63 1.19 -11.83 16.14
N SER A 64 0.87 -12.95 15.47
CA SER A 64 1.71 -14.14 15.39
C SER A 64 3.10 -13.87 14.80
N PHE A 65 3.24 -12.84 13.96
CA PHE A 65 4.53 -12.40 13.40
C PHE A 65 5.46 -11.80 14.46
N LEU A 66 4.93 -11.30 15.58
CA LEU A 66 5.73 -10.73 16.67
C LEU A 66 6.21 -11.82 17.65
N GLU A 67 5.59 -12.99 17.63
CA GLU A 67 5.85 -14.06 18.60
C GLU A 67 6.89 -15.07 18.10
N THR A 68 7.10 -15.16 16.78
CA THR A 68 8.05 -16.09 16.17
C THR A 68 9.17 -15.31 15.47
N PRO A 69 10.42 -15.33 15.97
CA PRO A 69 11.54 -14.78 15.26
C PRO A 69 11.70 -15.48 13.91
N LEU A 70 11.52 -14.74 12.82
CA LEU A 70 11.82 -15.24 11.49
C LEU A 70 13.35 -15.22 11.29
N PRO A 71 13.90 -16.17 10.52
CA PRO A 71 15.30 -16.08 10.12
C PRO A 71 15.54 -14.78 9.37
N ASP A 72 16.75 -14.22 9.51
CA ASP A 72 17.14 -13.05 8.74
C ASP A 72 16.93 -13.33 7.24
N PRO A 73 16.23 -12.44 6.52
CA PRO A 73 16.06 -12.63 5.10
C PRO A 73 17.44 -12.55 4.41
N PRO A 74 17.62 -13.26 3.28
CA PRO A 74 18.82 -13.09 2.48
C PRO A 74 18.99 -11.62 2.04
N PRO A 75 20.22 -11.14 1.79
CA PRO A 75 20.44 -9.76 1.38
C PRO A 75 19.64 -9.39 0.13
N ASP A 76 18.82 -8.33 0.22
CA ASP A 76 18.17 -7.73 -0.93
C ASP A 76 19.09 -6.69 -1.59
N GLU A 77 20.06 -7.16 -2.36
CA GLU A 77 21.02 -6.27 -3.05
C GLU A 77 20.32 -5.31 -4.03
N SER A 78 19.23 -5.77 -4.65
CA SER A 78 18.49 -5.03 -5.66
C SER A 78 17.52 -3.99 -5.09
N GLY A 79 17.09 -4.16 -3.84
CA GLY A 79 15.99 -3.42 -3.24
C GLY A 79 14.59 -3.84 -3.69
N ILE A 80 14.46 -4.84 -4.58
CA ILE A 80 13.16 -5.26 -5.12
C ILE A 80 12.28 -5.88 -4.03
N LEU A 81 12.85 -6.66 -3.11
CA LEU A 81 12.07 -7.26 -2.01
C LEU A 81 11.60 -6.18 -1.05
N ALA A 82 12.49 -5.25 -0.69
CA ALA A 82 12.14 -4.10 0.15
C ALA A 82 11.06 -3.24 -0.51
N ALA A 83 11.16 -2.96 -1.81
CA ALA A 83 10.18 -2.16 -2.53
C ALA A 83 8.85 -2.90 -2.75
N THR A 84 8.87 -4.23 -2.89
CA THR A 84 7.66 -5.06 -2.94
C THR A 84 6.97 -5.09 -1.58
N ALA A 85 7.72 -5.21 -0.48
CA ALA A 85 7.15 -5.14 0.87
C ALA A 85 6.60 -3.74 1.17
N ALA A 86 7.29 -2.68 0.73
CA ALA A 86 6.83 -1.30 0.88
C ALA A 86 5.53 -1.01 0.11
N ALA A 87 5.14 -1.88 -0.84
CA ALA A 87 3.85 -1.77 -1.51
C ALA A 87 2.69 -1.86 -0.51
N VAL A 88 2.85 -2.58 0.62
CA VAL A 88 1.81 -2.66 1.68
C VAL A 88 1.44 -1.26 2.17
N CYS A 89 2.44 -0.42 2.45
CA CYS A 89 2.22 0.95 2.88
C CYS A 89 1.58 1.82 1.80
N HIS A 90 1.82 1.54 0.52
CA HIS A 90 1.19 2.28 -0.58
C HIS A 90 -0.19 1.74 -0.97
N ALA A 91 -0.62 0.61 -0.40
CA ALA A 91 -1.85 -0.06 -0.83
C ALA A 91 -3.09 0.81 -0.61
N GLY A 92 -3.23 1.47 0.54
CA GLY A 92 -4.38 2.32 0.82
C GLY A 92 -4.52 3.49 -0.14
N VAL A 93 -3.44 4.25 -0.37
CA VAL A 93 -3.49 5.38 -1.32
C VAL A 93 -3.73 4.92 -2.76
N MET A 94 -3.23 3.74 -3.14
CA MET A 94 -3.50 3.18 -4.47
C MET A 94 -4.94 2.68 -4.61
N ALA A 95 -5.55 2.13 -3.56
CA ALA A 95 -6.96 1.75 -3.56
C ALA A 95 -7.87 2.98 -3.71
N GLU A 96 -7.56 4.08 -3.01
CA GLU A 96 -8.26 5.36 -3.19
C GLU A 96 -8.14 5.89 -4.62
N GLN A 97 -6.93 5.84 -5.18
CA GLN A 97 -6.67 6.28 -6.54
C GLN A 97 -7.49 5.47 -7.55
N ILE A 98 -7.54 4.14 -7.41
CA ILE A 98 -8.36 3.26 -8.26
C ILE A 98 -9.85 3.60 -8.11
N ARG A 99 -10.35 3.69 -6.87
CA ARG A 99 -11.76 4.04 -6.57
C ARG A 99 -12.18 5.35 -7.22
N SER A 100 -11.33 6.37 -7.14
CA SER A 100 -11.62 7.71 -7.67
C SER A 100 -11.72 7.76 -9.19
N GLY A 101 -11.26 6.72 -9.90
CA GLY A 101 -11.17 6.70 -11.36
C GLY A 101 -10.14 7.68 -11.94
N GLN A 102 -9.41 8.42 -11.10
CA GLN A 102 -8.41 9.37 -11.57
C GLN A 102 -7.17 8.65 -12.11
N PRO A 103 -6.53 9.17 -13.17
CA PRO A 103 -5.33 8.58 -13.71
C PRO A 103 -4.17 8.68 -12.71
N TRP A 104 -3.41 7.60 -12.57
CA TRP A 104 -2.12 7.63 -11.87
C TRP A 104 -1.03 8.07 -12.84
N ILE A 105 -0.48 9.26 -12.63
CA ILE A 105 0.47 9.92 -13.55
C ILE A 105 1.90 9.97 -13.02
N GLY A 106 2.11 9.58 -11.76
CA GLY A 106 3.41 9.45 -11.13
C GLY A 106 3.29 9.00 -9.67
N PRO A 107 4.42 8.71 -9.00
CA PRO A 107 4.45 8.34 -7.60
C PRO A 107 3.75 9.41 -6.75
N ILE A 108 2.80 9.00 -5.93
CA ILE A 108 2.07 9.88 -5.03
C ILE A 108 3.00 10.22 -3.86
N TYR A 109 3.23 11.50 -3.62
CA TYR A 109 4.03 12.01 -2.50
C TYR A 109 3.13 12.41 -1.34
N TYR A 110 3.39 11.88 -0.14
CA TYR A 110 2.57 12.21 1.02
C TYR A 110 3.31 12.05 2.37
N PRO A 111 4.26 12.95 2.68
CA PRO A 111 5.22 12.78 3.78
C PRO A 111 4.62 12.88 5.18
N ASP A 112 3.44 13.48 5.34
CA ASP A 112 2.82 13.69 6.65
C ASP A 112 2.07 12.46 7.17
N GLN A 113 2.21 11.30 6.50
CA GLN A 113 1.51 10.07 6.90
C GLN A 113 2.41 8.89 7.15
N ASP A 114 1.99 8.10 8.14
CA ASP A 114 2.75 7.00 8.71
C ASP A 114 3.10 5.93 7.67
N ASP A 115 2.20 5.67 6.73
CA ASP A 115 2.47 4.76 5.60
C ASP A 115 3.62 5.23 4.72
N PHE A 116 3.62 6.51 4.35
CA PHE A 116 4.68 7.05 3.52
C PHE A 116 6.01 6.99 4.27
N ASN A 117 6.02 7.40 5.54
CA ASN A 117 7.22 7.41 6.37
C ASN A 117 7.76 6.00 6.62
N THR A 118 6.88 5.03 6.86
CA THR A 118 7.24 3.60 6.97
C THR A 118 7.85 3.12 5.65
N SER A 119 7.22 3.43 4.51
CA SER A 119 7.75 3.02 3.21
C SER A 119 9.11 3.68 2.89
N GLU A 120 9.31 4.94 3.24
CA GLU A 120 10.60 5.63 3.10
C GLU A 120 11.67 4.97 3.98
N ALA A 121 11.34 4.59 5.21
CA ALA A 121 12.25 3.84 6.08
C ALA A 121 12.67 2.50 5.48
N MET A 122 11.76 1.80 4.79
CA MET A 122 12.07 0.55 4.08
C MET A 122 12.94 0.78 2.84
N LEU A 123 12.69 1.86 2.09
CA LEU A 123 13.30 2.10 0.79
C LEU A 123 14.67 2.79 0.86
N HIS A 124 14.88 3.67 1.85
CA HIS A 124 16.01 4.61 1.81
C HIS A 124 17.39 3.95 1.76
N THR A 125 17.53 2.75 2.33
CA THR A 125 18.80 2.01 2.39
C THR A 125 19.26 1.52 1.01
N ARG A 126 18.32 1.30 0.08
CA ARG A 126 18.60 0.75 -1.25
C ARG A 126 18.41 1.76 -2.37
N PHE A 127 17.42 2.64 -2.24
CA PHE A 127 17.06 3.58 -3.28
C PHE A 127 17.54 5.01 -3.01
N GLY A 128 18.14 5.25 -1.84
CA GLY A 128 18.43 6.59 -1.34
C GLY A 128 17.20 7.24 -0.72
N ARG A 129 17.42 8.33 0.03
CA ARG A 129 16.33 9.08 0.66
C ARG A 129 15.47 9.78 -0.39
N THR A 130 14.16 9.86 -0.13
CA THR A 130 13.15 10.55 -0.92
C THR A 130 13.15 10.15 -2.41
N SER A 131 13.44 8.88 -2.67
CA SER A 131 13.62 8.34 -4.02
C SER A 131 12.28 8.04 -4.69
N SER A 132 11.89 8.85 -5.67
CA SER A 132 10.63 8.64 -6.40
C SER A 132 10.59 7.30 -7.16
N ALA A 133 11.75 6.73 -7.51
CA ALA A 133 11.82 5.44 -8.17
C ALA A 133 11.38 4.29 -7.27
N GLY A 134 11.84 4.25 -6.01
CA GLY A 134 11.47 3.20 -5.06
C GLY A 134 9.97 3.25 -4.72
N HIS A 135 9.46 4.44 -4.40
CA HIS A 135 8.03 4.64 -4.16
C HIS A 135 7.19 4.34 -5.40
N GLY A 136 7.65 4.76 -6.57
CA GLY A 136 6.99 4.47 -7.84
C GLY A 136 6.88 2.98 -8.12
N TYR A 137 7.95 2.21 -7.88
CA TYR A 137 7.90 0.76 -7.99
C TYR A 137 6.86 0.17 -7.02
N ALA A 138 6.93 0.53 -5.74
CA ALA A 138 6.02 0.03 -4.70
C ALA A 138 4.55 0.32 -5.04
N GLN A 139 4.23 1.55 -5.49
CA GLN A 139 2.89 1.94 -5.90
C GLN A 139 2.38 1.17 -7.12
N ARG A 140 3.26 0.85 -8.09
CA ARG A 140 2.86 0.00 -9.23
C ARG A 140 2.53 -1.41 -8.79
N VAL A 141 3.33 -1.98 -7.89
CA VAL A 141 3.08 -3.32 -7.35
C VAL A 141 1.73 -3.32 -6.63
N ALA A 142 1.52 -2.36 -5.72
CA ALA A 142 0.25 -2.21 -5.02
C ALA A 142 -0.92 -2.07 -5.99
N ARG A 143 -0.83 -1.15 -6.96
CA ARG A 143 -1.88 -0.95 -7.96
C ARG A 143 -2.17 -2.22 -8.75
N HIS A 144 -1.14 -2.90 -9.24
CA HIS A 144 -1.29 -4.11 -10.05
C HIS A 144 -2.05 -5.21 -9.29
N VAL A 145 -1.66 -5.45 -8.03
CA VAL A 145 -2.32 -6.44 -7.17
C VAL A 145 -3.77 -6.02 -6.90
N LEU A 146 -4.00 -4.76 -6.52
CA LEU A 146 -5.34 -4.26 -6.19
C LEU A 146 -6.29 -4.25 -7.40
N GLU A 147 -5.81 -3.91 -8.60
CA GLU A 147 -6.61 -4.01 -9.82
C GLU A 147 -7.00 -5.46 -10.13
N HIS A 148 -6.11 -6.42 -9.88
CA HIS A 148 -6.39 -7.84 -10.08
C HIS A 148 -7.36 -8.41 -9.04
N HIS A 149 -7.33 -7.88 -7.82
CA HIS A 149 -8.16 -8.31 -6.68
C HIS A 149 -9.22 -7.27 -6.31
N TRP A 150 -9.69 -6.48 -7.29
CA TRP A 150 -10.53 -5.32 -6.99
C TRP A 150 -11.88 -5.68 -6.36
N GLU A 151 -12.50 -6.78 -6.80
CA GLU A 151 -13.74 -7.28 -6.20
C GLU A 151 -13.57 -7.55 -4.70
N ARG A 152 -12.42 -8.13 -4.30
CA ARG A 152 -12.09 -8.40 -2.90
C ARG A 152 -11.93 -7.11 -2.10
N VAL A 153 -11.32 -6.07 -2.68
CA VAL A 153 -11.23 -4.74 -2.06
C VAL A 153 -12.63 -4.18 -1.81
N GLN A 154 -13.53 -4.29 -2.80
CA GLN A 154 -14.91 -3.80 -2.68
C GLN A 154 -15.71 -4.54 -1.61
N GLU A 155 -15.56 -5.86 -1.50
CA GLU A 155 -16.18 -6.67 -0.43
C GLU A 155 -15.77 -6.19 0.96
N ILE A 156 -14.46 -6.03 1.19
CA ILE A 156 -13.92 -5.60 2.49
C ILE A 156 -14.35 -4.15 2.79
N ALA A 157 -14.25 -3.26 1.80
CA ALA A 157 -14.67 -1.87 1.96
C ALA A 157 -16.16 -1.76 2.29
N ALA A 158 -17.02 -2.56 1.66
CA ALA A 158 -18.46 -2.58 1.97
C ALA A 158 -18.72 -3.00 3.42
N ALA A 159 -18.03 -4.05 3.91
CA ALA A 159 -18.11 -4.48 5.30
C ALA A 159 -17.63 -3.39 6.29
N LEU A 160 -16.53 -2.70 5.96
CA LEU A 160 -16.01 -1.59 6.76
C LEU A 160 -16.97 -0.40 6.80
N VAL A 161 -17.64 -0.07 5.70
CA VAL A 161 -18.66 0.99 5.67
C VAL A 161 -19.88 0.61 6.52
N GLU A 162 -20.32 -0.65 6.43
CA GLU A 162 -21.51 -1.12 7.13
C GLU A 162 -21.30 -1.26 8.64
N ARG A 163 -20.17 -1.86 9.05
CA ARG A 163 -19.94 -2.30 10.44
C ARG A 163 -18.83 -1.53 11.15
N GLY A 164 -18.02 -0.78 10.42
CA GLY A 164 -16.81 -0.13 10.94
C GLY A 164 -15.62 -1.08 11.11
N GLU A 165 -15.80 -2.39 10.91
CA GLU A 165 -14.75 -3.40 11.11
C GLU A 165 -14.87 -4.58 10.13
N TRP A 166 -13.74 -5.21 9.84
CA TRP A 166 -13.64 -6.42 9.04
C TRP A 166 -12.54 -7.37 9.56
N SER A 167 -12.78 -8.68 9.50
CA SER A 167 -11.74 -9.69 9.75
C SER A 167 -11.90 -10.92 8.86
N ALA A 168 -10.79 -11.60 8.58
CA ALA A 168 -10.80 -12.86 7.81
C ALA A 168 -11.64 -13.95 8.51
N LYS A 169 -11.65 -13.99 9.86
CA LYS A 169 -12.37 -14.99 10.66
C LYS A 169 -13.89 -14.82 10.59
N SER A 170 -14.40 -13.58 10.63
CA SER A 170 -15.85 -13.33 10.53
C SER A 170 -16.41 -13.75 9.16
N THR A 171 -15.63 -13.56 8.09
CA THR A 171 -16.03 -13.94 6.72
C THR A 171 -16.09 -15.46 6.52
N ALA A 172 -15.25 -16.23 7.21
CA ALA A 172 -15.22 -17.71 7.10
C ALA A 172 -16.43 -18.38 7.78
N MET A 173 -16.96 -17.79 8.86
CA MET A 173 -18.14 -18.32 9.55
C MET A 173 -19.44 -18.09 8.77
N GLU A 174 -19.58 -16.95 8.07
CA GLU A 174 -20.76 -16.65 7.25
C GLU A 174 -20.88 -17.54 6.00
N ARG A 175 -19.76 -18.06 5.47
CA ARG A 175 -19.77 -18.99 4.32
C ARG A 175 -20.09 -20.45 4.68
N GLN A 176 -20.19 -20.76 5.98
CA GLN A 176 -20.52 -22.09 6.48
C GLN A 176 -21.94 -22.21 7.04
N ALA A 177 -22.70 -21.12 7.08
CA ALA A 177 -24.10 -21.04 7.52
C ALA A 177 -25.07 -20.98 6.34
#